data_AF-A0A9X1PJY3-F1
#
_entry.id   AF-A0A9X1PJY3-F1
#
_cell.length_a   1.000
_cell.length_b   1.000
_cell.length_c   1.000
_cell.angle_alpha   90.00
_cell.angle_beta   90.00
_cell.angle_gamma   90.00
#
_symmetry.space_group_name_H-M   'P 1'
#
loop_
_entity.id
_entity.type
_entity.pdbx_description
1 polymer ?
#
loop_
_entity_poly.entity_id
_entity_poly.type
_entity_poly.pdbx_seq_one_letter_code
_entity_poly.pdbx_strand_id
1 'polypeptide(L)'
;MKKTIFTALAFVLSMCMVLAQNEKYTQAMTTNIQALNGLDKEKPDAKALQDIANRFERIAAAEPKEWLPKYYAAHCNVILGFVGASLEEKDKYLEKAGALLKDAEAIAGKPNDEILVMQAFHSQIHLAADAANRWEADGAKFAEYITSAKKVNAENPRIYYLEGSSVFFTPEEFGGGKKPAKTFLEKASQKFAAFKPETSIHPDWGKAETEWMLAQTNQ
;
A
#
# COMPACT_ATOMS: atom_id res chain seq x y z
N MET A 1 -26.86 -43.17 -14.50
CA MET A 1 -25.43 -43.25 -14.89
C MET A 1 -25.04 -42.17 -15.90
N LYS A 2 -25.66 -42.05 -17.10
CA LYS A 2 -25.29 -40.98 -18.05
C LYS A 2 -25.47 -39.54 -17.52
N LYS A 3 -26.55 -39.27 -16.77
CA LYS A 3 -26.80 -37.93 -16.16
C LYS A 3 -25.84 -37.59 -15.02
N THR A 4 -25.41 -38.58 -14.23
CA THR A 4 -24.45 -38.39 -13.12
C THR A 4 -23.00 -38.20 -13.61
N ILE A 5 -22.64 -38.81 -14.74
CA ILE A 5 -21.34 -38.57 -15.39
C ILE A 5 -21.28 -37.15 -15.98
N PHE A 6 -22.38 -36.67 -16.58
CA PHE A 6 -22.44 -35.31 -17.15
C PHE A 6 -22.32 -34.21 -16.09
N THR A 7 -22.96 -34.36 -14.93
CA THR A 7 -22.84 -33.40 -13.81
C THR A 7 -21.45 -33.43 -13.16
N ALA A 8 -20.86 -34.61 -12.99
CA ALA A 8 -19.49 -34.72 -12.49
C ALA A 8 -18.46 -34.07 -13.44
N LEU A 9 -18.64 -34.25 -14.76
CA LEU A 9 -17.76 -33.65 -15.76
C LEU A 9 -17.90 -32.12 -15.81
N ALA A 10 -19.12 -31.59 -15.68
CA ALA A 10 -19.37 -30.15 -15.61
C ALA A 10 -18.77 -29.51 -14.34
N PHE A 11 -18.78 -30.23 -13.21
CA PHE A 11 -18.17 -29.79 -11.96
C PHE A 11 -16.62 -29.80 -12.00
N VAL A 12 -16.03 -30.81 -12.64
CA VAL A 12 -14.57 -30.86 -12.86
C VAL A 12 -14.13 -29.72 -13.79
N LEU A 13 -14.88 -29.48 -14.87
CA LEU A 13 -14.57 -28.41 -15.82
C LEU A 13 -14.67 -27.01 -15.18
N SER A 14 -15.67 -26.78 -14.33
CA SER A 14 -15.81 -25.50 -13.60
C SER A 14 -14.68 -25.30 -12.59
N MET A 15 -14.27 -26.34 -11.87
CA MET A 15 -13.10 -26.27 -10.97
C MET A 15 -11.81 -25.95 -11.71
N CYS A 16 -11.55 -26.58 -12.86
CA CYS A 16 -10.35 -26.29 -13.67
C CYS A 16 -10.32 -24.84 -14.15
N MET A 17 -11.47 -24.26 -14.53
CA MET A 17 -11.55 -22.85 -14.94
C MET A 17 -11.24 -21.89 -13.79
N VAL A 18 -11.72 -22.19 -12.57
CA VAL A 18 -11.45 -21.36 -11.37
C VAL A 18 -9.95 -21.38 -11.01
N LEU A 19 -9.31 -22.55 -11.07
CA LEU A 19 -7.87 -22.67 -10.79
C LEU A 19 -7.03 -21.90 -11.82
N ALA A 20 -7.36 -22.03 -13.11
CA ALA A 20 -6.65 -21.34 -14.19
C ALA A 20 -6.84 -19.81 -14.17
N GLN A 21 -8.02 -19.31 -13.76
CA GLN A 21 -8.25 -17.88 -13.58
C GLN A 21 -7.39 -17.32 -12.45
N ASN A 22 -7.31 -18.02 -11.31
CA ASN A 22 -6.50 -17.62 -10.17
C ASN A 22 -5.00 -17.54 -10.51
N GLU A 23 -4.48 -18.50 -11.30
CA GLU A 23 -3.08 -18.50 -11.73
C GLU A 23 -2.76 -17.29 -12.64
N LYS A 24 -3.62 -16.98 -13.62
CA LYS A 24 -3.44 -15.80 -14.50
C LYS A 24 -3.44 -14.49 -13.72
N TYR A 25 -4.39 -14.34 -12.78
CA TYR A 25 -4.47 -13.18 -11.91
C TYR A 25 -3.20 -13.03 -11.08
N THR A 26 -2.79 -14.10 -10.40
CA THR A 26 -1.58 -14.11 -9.56
C THR A 26 -0.32 -13.78 -10.36
N GLN A 27 -0.19 -14.31 -11.57
CA GLN A 27 0.94 -14.02 -12.45
C GLN A 27 0.94 -12.57 -12.93
N ALA A 28 -0.22 -12.02 -13.31
CA ALA A 28 -0.34 -10.62 -13.73
C ALA A 28 0.01 -9.67 -12.56
N MET A 29 -0.48 -9.96 -11.36
CA MET A 29 -0.13 -9.20 -10.16
C MET A 29 1.36 -9.28 -9.84
N THR A 30 1.93 -10.49 -9.81
CA THR A 30 3.36 -10.72 -9.53
C THR A 30 4.24 -9.92 -10.48
N THR A 31 3.96 -9.96 -11.78
CA THR A 31 4.71 -9.21 -12.80
C THR A 31 4.69 -7.70 -12.53
N ASN A 32 3.54 -7.16 -12.15
CA ASN A 32 3.39 -5.73 -11.91
C ASN A 32 3.99 -5.28 -10.57
N ILE A 33 3.92 -6.13 -9.54
CA ILE A 33 4.60 -5.90 -8.25
C ILE A 33 6.12 -5.91 -8.44
N GLN A 34 6.65 -6.84 -9.21
CA GLN A 34 8.08 -6.87 -9.55
C GLN A 34 8.51 -5.61 -10.31
N ALA A 35 7.69 -5.15 -11.26
CA ALA A 35 7.97 -3.91 -11.98
C ALA A 35 7.96 -2.68 -11.04
N LEU A 36 7.05 -2.63 -10.07
CA LEU A 36 7.02 -1.58 -9.04
C LEU A 36 8.27 -1.64 -8.15
N ASN A 37 8.62 -2.82 -7.65
CA ASN A 37 9.76 -3.04 -6.78
C ASN A 37 11.11 -2.81 -7.48
N GLY A 38 11.14 -2.89 -8.81
CA GLY A 38 12.32 -2.62 -9.64
C GLY A 38 12.55 -1.14 -9.96
N LEU A 39 11.65 -0.23 -9.57
CA LEU A 39 11.89 1.21 -9.73
C LEU A 39 12.97 1.70 -8.76
N ASP A 40 13.71 2.72 -9.19
CA ASP A 40 14.59 3.48 -8.30
C ASP A 40 13.75 4.14 -7.20
N LYS A 41 14.01 3.77 -5.95
CA LYS A 41 13.25 4.25 -4.79
C LYS A 41 13.62 5.67 -4.37
N GLU A 42 14.83 6.12 -4.70
CA GLU A 42 15.29 7.48 -4.40
C GLU A 42 14.77 8.47 -5.44
N LYS A 43 14.69 8.03 -6.70
CA LYS A 43 14.26 8.86 -7.84
C LYS A 43 13.33 8.07 -8.77
N PRO A 44 12.11 7.73 -8.33
CA PRO A 44 11.20 6.96 -9.16
C PRO A 44 10.77 7.77 -10.38
N ASP A 45 10.90 7.17 -11.56
CA ASP A 45 10.39 7.74 -12.81
C ASP A 45 8.85 7.80 -12.74
N ALA A 46 8.31 9.02 -12.66
CA ALA A 46 6.88 9.28 -12.57
C ALA A 46 6.10 8.69 -13.76
N LYS A 47 6.67 8.70 -14.96
CA LYS A 47 6.00 8.14 -16.15
C LYS A 47 5.94 6.62 -16.04
N ALA A 48 7.06 5.97 -15.69
CA ALA A 48 7.08 4.53 -15.49
C ALA A 48 6.09 4.11 -14.40
N LEU A 49 6.11 4.80 -13.25
CA LEU A 49 5.21 4.56 -12.12
C LEU A 49 3.73 4.72 -12.49
N GLN A 50 3.39 5.76 -13.26
CA GLN A 50 2.03 5.94 -13.78
C GLN A 50 1.60 4.79 -14.70
N ASP A 51 2.50 4.30 -15.54
CA ASP A 51 2.21 3.15 -16.42
C ASP A 51 2.00 1.88 -15.61
N ILE A 52 2.70 1.70 -14.47
CA ILE A 52 2.45 0.61 -13.51
C ILE A 52 1.06 0.74 -12.87
N ALA A 53 0.70 1.92 -12.38
CA ALA A 53 -0.61 2.18 -11.80
C ALA A 53 -1.74 1.80 -12.77
N ASN A 54 -1.61 2.23 -14.03
CA ASN A 54 -2.57 1.94 -15.09
C ASN A 54 -2.67 0.43 -15.39
N ARG A 55 -1.59 -0.34 -15.25
CA ARG A 55 -1.62 -1.80 -15.39
C ARG A 55 -2.41 -2.44 -14.25
N PHE A 56 -2.20 -2.01 -13.01
CA PHE A 56 -2.99 -2.48 -11.87
C PHE A 56 -4.48 -2.15 -12.00
N GLU A 57 -4.84 -0.97 -12.52
CA GLU A 57 -6.24 -0.61 -12.78
C GLU A 57 -6.88 -1.50 -13.86
N ARG A 58 -6.13 -1.87 -14.90
CA ARG A 58 -6.62 -2.85 -15.89
C ARG A 58 -6.85 -4.23 -15.27
N ILE A 59 -5.98 -4.66 -14.36
CA ILE A 59 -6.19 -5.90 -13.60
C ILE A 59 -7.44 -5.76 -12.71
N ALA A 60 -7.63 -4.63 -12.03
CA ALA A 60 -8.81 -4.37 -11.21
C ALA A 60 -10.12 -4.42 -12.01
N ALA A 61 -10.10 -3.93 -13.26
CA ALA A 61 -11.26 -4.00 -14.16
C ALA A 61 -11.57 -5.44 -14.61
N ALA A 62 -10.54 -6.27 -14.79
CA ALA A 62 -10.70 -7.69 -15.16
C ALA A 62 -11.11 -8.57 -13.96
N GLU A 63 -10.65 -8.23 -12.76
CA GLU A 63 -10.88 -8.99 -11.52
C GLU A 63 -11.60 -8.12 -10.46
N PRO A 64 -12.87 -7.75 -10.68
CA PRO A 64 -13.57 -6.72 -9.88
C PRO A 64 -13.87 -7.14 -8.43
N LYS A 65 -13.66 -8.40 -8.08
CA LYS A 65 -13.82 -8.93 -6.71
C LYS A 65 -12.52 -8.94 -5.91
N GLU A 66 -11.40 -8.61 -6.54
CA GLU A 66 -10.08 -8.58 -5.92
C GLU A 66 -9.75 -7.14 -5.52
N TRP A 67 -9.43 -6.92 -4.23
CA TRP A 67 -9.11 -5.58 -3.73
C TRP A 67 -7.64 -5.19 -3.96
N LEU A 68 -6.74 -6.18 -4.03
CA LEU A 68 -5.29 -5.96 -4.16
C LEU A 68 -4.88 -5.13 -5.40
N PRO A 69 -5.47 -5.31 -6.60
CA PRO A 69 -5.10 -4.48 -7.76
C PRO A 69 -5.38 -3.00 -7.50
N LYS A 70 -6.52 -2.67 -6.88
CA LYS A 70 -6.84 -1.28 -6.52
C LYS A 70 -5.91 -0.76 -5.43
N TYR A 71 -5.56 -1.58 -4.45
CA TYR A 71 -4.55 -1.24 -3.43
C TYR A 71 -3.21 -0.86 -4.06
N TYR A 72 -2.68 -1.67 -4.99
CA TYR A 72 -1.39 -1.38 -5.61
C TYR A 72 -1.46 -0.20 -6.59
N ALA A 73 -2.58 -0.03 -7.29
CA ALA A 73 -2.82 1.18 -8.07
C ALA A 73 -2.81 2.42 -7.16
N ALA A 74 -3.44 2.35 -5.99
CA ALA A 74 -3.41 3.44 -5.01
C ALA A 74 -2.00 3.68 -4.50
N HIS A 75 -1.24 2.63 -4.17
CA HIS A 75 0.15 2.76 -3.74
C HIS A 75 1.01 3.51 -4.77
N CYS A 76 0.89 3.16 -6.05
CA CYS A 76 1.60 3.88 -7.11
C CYS A 76 1.19 5.36 -7.15
N ASN A 77 -0.10 5.66 -7.00
CA ASN A 77 -0.61 7.04 -6.98
C ASN A 77 -0.19 7.81 -5.71
N VAL A 78 -0.02 7.15 -4.56
CA VAL A 78 0.55 7.78 -3.35
C VAL A 78 2.00 8.17 -3.59
N ILE A 79 2.81 7.30 -4.21
CA ILE A 79 4.20 7.63 -4.57
C ILE A 79 4.23 8.76 -5.62
N LEU A 80 3.33 8.76 -6.61
CA LEU A 80 3.18 9.87 -7.57
C LEU A 80 2.80 11.18 -6.87
N GLY A 81 1.97 11.13 -5.84
CA GLY A 81 1.63 12.27 -4.98
C GLY A 81 2.83 12.88 -4.25
N PHE A 82 3.92 12.12 -4.10
CA PHE A 82 5.17 12.61 -3.54
C PHE A 82 6.05 13.27 -4.63
N VAL A 83 6.20 12.61 -5.79
CA VAL A 83 7.15 13.01 -6.85
C VAL A 83 6.58 13.90 -7.96
N GLY A 84 5.27 14.18 -7.95
CA GLY A 84 4.63 15.06 -8.93
C GLY A 84 5.31 16.45 -9.02
N ALA A 85 5.28 17.06 -10.20
CA ALA A 85 6.03 18.27 -10.49
C ALA A 85 5.39 19.54 -9.89
N SER A 86 4.08 19.52 -9.64
CA SER A 86 3.33 20.62 -9.03
C SER A 86 2.38 20.12 -7.95
N LEU A 87 1.92 21.03 -7.07
CA LEU A 87 0.90 20.70 -6.07
C LEU A 87 -0.39 20.18 -6.72
N GLU A 88 -0.84 20.80 -7.81
CA GLU A 88 -2.02 20.36 -8.56
C GLU A 88 -1.86 18.92 -9.07
N GLU A 89 -0.70 18.58 -9.61
CA GLU A 89 -0.41 17.24 -10.11
C GLU A 89 -0.39 16.22 -8.96
N LYS A 90 0.27 16.57 -7.84
CA LYS A 90 0.29 15.73 -6.63
C LYS A 90 -1.12 15.47 -6.10
N ASP A 91 -1.95 16.50 -6.01
CA ASP A 91 -3.32 16.40 -5.52
C ASP A 91 -4.19 15.53 -6.42
N LYS A 92 -4.04 15.62 -7.74
CA LYS A 92 -4.73 14.75 -8.69
C LYS A 92 -4.38 13.28 -8.48
N TYR A 93 -3.12 12.96 -8.23
CA TYR A 93 -2.70 11.60 -7.91
C TYR A 93 -3.27 11.12 -6.57
N LEU A 94 -3.24 11.98 -5.56
CA LEU A 94 -3.75 11.65 -4.23
C LEU A 94 -5.28 11.51 -4.22
N GLU A 95 -6.02 12.29 -4.98
CA GLU A 95 -7.47 12.12 -5.17
C GLU A 95 -7.76 10.73 -5.76
N LYS A 96 -7.03 10.37 -6.82
CA LYS A 96 -7.16 9.05 -7.46
C LYS A 96 -6.80 7.91 -6.49
N ALA A 97 -5.72 8.05 -5.72
CA ALA A 97 -5.35 7.07 -4.70
C ALA A 97 -6.47 6.88 -3.65
N GLY A 98 -7.06 7.98 -3.15
CA GLY A 98 -8.16 7.92 -2.20
C GLY A 98 -9.39 7.20 -2.76
N ALA A 99 -9.77 7.48 -4.01
CA ALA A 99 -10.88 6.79 -4.67
C ALA A 99 -10.62 5.28 -4.83
N LEU A 100 -9.40 4.90 -5.25
CA LEU A 100 -9.00 3.50 -5.37
C LEU A 100 -9.02 2.76 -4.01
N LEU A 101 -8.59 3.42 -2.94
CA LEU A 101 -8.62 2.83 -1.58
C LEU A 101 -10.03 2.65 -1.07
N LYS A 102 -10.93 3.62 -1.30
CA LYS A 102 -12.35 3.49 -0.94
C LYS A 102 -12.99 2.29 -1.65
N ASP A 103 -12.70 2.10 -2.93
CA ASP A 103 -13.18 0.95 -3.67
C ASP A 103 -12.57 -0.37 -3.16
N ALA A 104 -11.27 -0.39 -2.86
CA ALA A 104 -10.59 -1.56 -2.30
C ALA A 104 -11.20 -1.95 -0.94
N GLU A 105 -11.50 -0.98 -0.08
CA GLU A 105 -12.15 -1.18 1.22
C GLU A 105 -13.54 -1.79 1.05
N ALA A 106 -14.35 -1.25 0.12
CA ALA A 106 -15.68 -1.78 -0.18
C ALA A 106 -15.62 -3.23 -0.70
N ILE A 107 -14.63 -3.57 -1.53
CA ILE A 107 -14.42 -4.94 -2.04
C ILE A 107 -13.97 -5.88 -0.92
N ALA A 108 -13.06 -5.42 -0.03
CA ALA A 108 -12.59 -6.22 1.09
C ALA A 108 -13.73 -6.58 2.07
N GLY A 109 -14.73 -5.69 2.22
CA GLY A 109 -15.97 -5.95 2.94
C GLY A 109 -15.83 -6.11 4.47
N LYS A 110 -14.62 -5.92 5.00
CA LYS A 110 -14.28 -5.95 6.42
C LYS A 110 -13.05 -5.06 6.67
N PRO A 111 -12.81 -4.61 7.91
CA PRO A 111 -11.58 -3.90 8.25
C PRO A 111 -10.33 -4.67 7.80
N ASN A 112 -9.42 -4.00 7.11
CA ASN A 112 -8.21 -4.55 6.53
C ASN A 112 -7.03 -3.62 6.88
N ASP A 113 -6.04 -4.15 7.58
CA ASP A 113 -4.90 -3.40 8.09
C ASP A 113 -4.01 -2.83 6.97
N GLU A 114 -3.80 -3.56 5.88
CA GLU A 114 -3.02 -3.05 4.74
C GLU A 114 -3.69 -1.83 4.10
N ILE A 115 -5.02 -1.89 3.88
CA ILE A 115 -5.76 -0.76 3.31
C ILE A 115 -5.70 0.45 4.26
N LEU A 116 -5.91 0.25 5.56
CA LEU A 116 -5.83 1.30 6.58
C LEU A 116 -4.42 1.92 6.63
N VAL A 117 -3.37 1.11 6.55
CA VAL A 117 -1.98 1.58 6.46
C VAL A 117 -1.78 2.42 5.20
N MET A 118 -2.32 2.03 4.05
CA MET A 118 -2.19 2.80 2.82
C MET A 118 -3.01 4.10 2.86
N GLN A 119 -4.15 4.14 3.55
CA GLN A 119 -4.90 5.37 3.83
C GLN A 119 -4.13 6.32 4.77
N ALA A 120 -3.43 5.78 5.75
CA ALA A 120 -2.49 6.56 6.57
C ALA A 120 -1.35 7.11 5.70
N PHE A 121 -0.74 6.28 4.86
CA PHE A 121 0.36 6.73 3.99
C PHE A 121 -0.11 7.82 3.01
N HIS A 122 -1.29 7.65 2.41
CA HIS A 122 -1.95 8.67 1.60
C HIS A 122 -2.10 9.99 2.35
N SER A 123 -2.61 9.96 3.59
CA SER A 123 -2.79 11.16 4.42
C SER A 123 -1.45 11.84 4.73
N GLN A 124 -0.41 11.05 5.02
CA GLN A 124 0.94 11.56 5.26
C GLN A 124 1.51 12.27 4.02
N ILE A 125 1.36 11.70 2.82
CA ILE A 125 1.84 12.33 1.59
C ILE A 125 1.02 13.56 1.22
N HIS A 126 -0.31 13.52 1.42
CA HIS A 126 -1.18 14.66 1.18
C HIS A 126 -0.84 15.83 2.10
N LEU A 127 -0.53 15.55 3.38
CA LEU A 127 0.02 16.52 4.32
C LEU A 127 1.34 17.08 3.79
N ALA A 128 2.30 16.21 3.46
CA ALA A 128 3.64 16.63 3.03
C ALA A 128 3.63 17.50 1.75
N ALA A 129 2.64 17.34 0.88
CA ALA A 129 2.49 18.15 -0.33
C ALA A 129 2.22 19.64 -0.03
N ASP A 130 1.52 19.96 1.07
CA ASP A 130 1.21 21.33 1.49
C ASP A 130 1.04 21.42 3.02
N ALA A 131 2.13 21.18 3.74
CA ALA A 131 2.12 21.00 5.20
C ALA A 131 1.56 22.22 5.95
N ALA A 132 1.78 23.44 5.44
CA ALA A 132 1.29 24.67 6.06
C ALA A 132 -0.24 24.71 6.18
N ASN A 133 -0.94 24.17 5.19
CA ASN A 133 -2.41 24.20 5.14
C ASN A 133 -3.07 22.90 5.59
N ARG A 134 -2.32 21.79 5.65
CA ARG A 134 -2.90 20.43 5.77
C ARG A 134 -2.56 19.69 7.05
N TRP A 135 -1.61 20.19 7.85
CA TRP A 135 -1.10 19.48 9.03
C TRP A 135 -2.18 19.02 10.00
N GLU A 136 -3.19 19.86 10.27
CA GLU A 136 -4.22 19.54 11.26
C GLU A 136 -5.17 18.45 10.76
N ALA A 137 -5.77 18.67 9.59
CA ALA A 137 -6.77 17.77 9.02
C ALA A 137 -6.17 16.40 8.65
N ASP A 138 -5.02 16.39 7.97
CA ASP A 138 -4.42 15.15 7.51
C ASP A 138 -3.58 14.47 8.60
N GLY A 139 -3.06 15.22 9.57
CA GLY A 139 -2.46 14.65 10.78
C GLY A 139 -3.49 13.89 11.61
N ALA A 140 -4.70 14.42 11.75
CA ALA A 140 -5.80 13.73 12.42
C ALA A 140 -6.21 12.44 11.70
N LYS A 141 -6.37 12.49 10.36
CA LYS A 141 -6.67 11.29 9.56
C LYS A 141 -5.57 10.24 9.66
N PHE A 142 -4.30 10.65 9.56
CA PHE A 142 -3.15 9.76 9.72
C PHE A 142 -3.23 9.01 11.05
N ALA A 143 -3.44 9.72 12.16
CA ALA A 143 -3.53 9.13 13.49
C ALA A 143 -4.74 8.18 13.62
N GLU A 144 -5.89 8.54 13.04
CA GLU A 144 -7.09 7.69 13.01
C GLU A 144 -6.83 6.38 12.28
N TYR A 145 -6.26 6.44 11.06
CA TYR A 145 -5.97 5.27 10.26
C TYR A 145 -4.92 4.36 10.92
N ILE A 146 -3.86 4.93 11.49
CA ILE A 146 -2.87 4.17 12.26
C ILE A 146 -3.51 3.48 13.47
N THR A 147 -4.37 4.18 14.21
CA THR A 147 -5.08 3.61 15.36
C THR A 147 -6.00 2.47 14.94
N SER A 148 -6.74 2.64 13.84
CA SER A 148 -7.62 1.62 13.28
C SER A 148 -6.83 0.42 12.77
N ALA A 149 -5.71 0.62 12.07
CA ALA A 149 -4.84 -0.46 11.61
C ALA A 149 -4.31 -1.28 12.78
N LYS A 150 -3.88 -0.64 13.88
CA LYS A 150 -3.43 -1.33 15.11
C LYS A 150 -4.52 -2.18 15.75
N LYS A 151 -5.79 -1.74 15.70
CA LYS A 151 -6.92 -2.53 16.21
C LYS A 151 -7.18 -3.78 15.37
N VAL A 152 -6.95 -3.71 14.06
CA VAL A 152 -7.12 -4.86 13.16
C VAL A 152 -5.93 -5.82 13.27
N ASN A 153 -4.71 -5.30 13.15
CA ASN A 153 -3.48 -6.08 13.19
C ASN A 153 -2.29 -5.24 13.67
N ALA A 154 -2.03 -5.27 14.98
CA ALA A 154 -0.86 -4.59 15.57
C ALA A 154 0.50 -5.20 15.17
N GLU A 155 0.52 -6.34 14.47
CA GLU A 155 1.74 -6.98 13.97
C GLU A 155 2.14 -6.47 12.58
N ASN A 156 1.30 -5.68 11.92
CA ASN A 156 1.65 -5.09 10.64
C ASN A 156 2.84 -4.12 10.80
N PRO A 157 4.00 -4.39 10.17
CA PRO A 157 5.21 -3.60 10.35
C PRO A 157 5.08 -2.18 9.78
N ARG A 158 4.27 -2.00 8.73
CA ARG A 158 4.12 -0.71 8.04
C ARG A 158 3.46 0.36 8.90
N ILE A 159 2.67 -0.05 9.90
CA ILE A 159 2.14 0.86 10.94
C ILE A 159 3.30 1.61 11.60
N TYR A 160 4.27 0.87 12.12
CA TYR A 160 5.39 1.44 12.88
C TYR A 160 6.40 2.15 11.97
N TYR A 161 6.53 1.68 10.72
CA TYR A 161 7.30 2.40 9.71
C TYR A 161 6.70 3.79 9.48
N LEU A 162 5.39 3.91 9.26
CA LEU A 162 4.73 5.19 9.02
C LEU A 162 4.75 6.09 10.26
N GLU A 163 4.59 5.54 11.47
CA GLU A 163 4.78 6.30 12.70
C GLU A 163 6.20 6.85 12.80
N GLY A 164 7.20 5.99 12.52
CA GLY A 164 8.60 6.37 12.48
C GLY A 164 8.90 7.44 11.45
N SER A 165 8.42 7.29 10.21
CA SER A 165 8.62 8.28 9.15
C SER A 165 7.94 9.61 9.47
N SER A 166 6.74 9.58 10.04
CA SER A 166 6.01 10.78 10.43
C SER A 166 6.77 11.59 11.48
N VAL A 167 7.22 10.92 12.54
CA VAL A 167 8.04 11.55 13.60
C VAL A 167 9.39 12.01 13.04
N PHE A 168 10.01 11.24 12.15
CA PHE A 168 11.31 11.56 11.55
C PHE A 168 11.29 12.90 10.81
N PHE A 169 10.23 13.17 10.05
CA PHE A 169 10.07 14.40 9.28
C PHE A 169 9.34 15.52 10.03
N THR A 170 8.85 15.26 11.24
CA THR A 170 8.28 16.30 12.10
C THR A 170 9.43 17.17 12.63
N PRO A 171 9.34 18.52 12.56
CA PRO A 171 10.39 19.40 13.07
C PRO A 171 10.68 19.17 14.57
N GLU A 172 11.94 19.41 14.97
CA GLU A 172 12.37 19.18 16.36
C GLU A 172 11.61 20.07 17.35
N GLU A 173 11.21 21.28 16.95
CA GLU A 173 10.43 22.20 17.78
C GLU A 173 9.05 21.66 18.14
N PHE A 174 8.53 20.71 17.35
CA PHE A 174 7.27 20.00 17.59
C PHE A 174 7.47 18.61 18.20
N GLY A 175 8.69 18.30 18.67
CA GLY A 175 9.03 17.03 19.31
C GLY A 175 9.32 15.89 18.34
N GLY A 176 9.55 16.21 17.06
CA GLY A 176 9.94 15.25 16.03
C GLY A 176 11.45 15.09 15.87
N GLY A 177 11.85 14.60 14.71
CA GLY A 177 13.23 14.40 14.32
C GLY A 177 13.73 12.96 14.48
N LYS A 178 15.00 12.77 14.15
CA LYS A 178 15.65 11.43 14.07
C LYS A 178 15.61 10.66 15.39
N LYS A 179 15.90 11.34 16.50
CA LYS A 179 16.01 10.73 17.83
C LYS A 179 14.68 10.12 18.31
N PRO A 180 13.55 10.85 18.34
CA PRO A 180 12.27 10.26 18.72
C PRO A 180 11.73 9.25 17.70
N ALA A 181 12.09 9.38 16.41
CA ALA A 181 11.69 8.42 15.37
C ALA A 181 12.32 7.03 15.56
N LYS A 182 13.53 6.95 16.11
CA LYS A 182 14.32 5.73 16.26
C LYS A 182 13.53 4.58 16.90
N THR A 183 12.81 4.84 18.00
CA THR A 183 12.05 3.81 18.72
C THR A 183 10.97 3.15 17.83
N PHE A 184 10.30 3.94 16.99
CA PHE A 184 9.28 3.43 16.07
C PHE A 184 9.92 2.63 14.93
N LEU A 185 11.04 3.12 14.39
CA LEU A 185 11.78 2.46 13.30
C LEU A 185 12.42 1.14 13.75
N GLU A 186 12.96 1.07 14.97
CA GLU A 186 13.46 -0.19 15.56
C GLU A 186 12.31 -1.20 15.73
N LYS A 187 11.14 -0.75 16.19
CA LYS A 187 9.96 -1.59 16.29
C LYS A 187 9.48 -2.07 14.93
N ALA A 188 9.46 -1.20 13.93
CA ALA A 188 9.15 -1.55 12.54
C ALA A 188 10.11 -2.62 12.02
N SER A 189 11.43 -2.44 12.22
CA SER A 189 12.45 -3.40 11.83
C SER A 189 12.24 -4.77 12.49
N GLN A 190 11.91 -4.81 13.79
CA GLN A 190 11.61 -6.07 14.48
C GLN A 190 10.37 -6.75 13.90
N LYS A 191 9.30 -5.99 13.63
CA LYS A 191 8.08 -6.53 13.01
C LYS A 191 8.35 -7.03 11.59
N PHE A 192 9.12 -6.31 10.77
CA PHE A 192 9.50 -6.76 9.43
C PHE A 192 10.32 -8.06 9.45
N ALA A 193 11.13 -8.29 10.48
CA ALA A 193 11.87 -9.55 10.62
C ALA A 193 10.96 -10.76 10.86
N ALA A 194 9.80 -10.56 11.49
CA ALA A 194 8.80 -11.60 11.74
C ALA A 194 7.69 -11.66 10.68
N PHE A 195 7.54 -10.61 9.88
CA PHE A 195 6.43 -10.45 8.94
C PHE A 195 6.51 -11.45 7.79
N LYS A 196 5.36 -12.02 7.44
CA LYS A 196 5.17 -12.85 6.26
C LYS A 196 3.90 -12.37 5.53
N PRO A 197 4.00 -11.96 4.25
CA PRO A 197 2.81 -11.68 3.45
C PRO A 197 1.88 -12.88 3.42
N GLU A 198 0.56 -12.63 3.41
CA GLU A 198 -0.46 -13.70 3.38
C GLU A 198 -0.33 -14.57 2.12
N THR A 199 -0.02 -13.94 0.98
CA THR A 199 0.31 -14.62 -0.27
C THR A 199 1.45 -13.90 -0.98
N SER A 200 1.96 -14.47 -2.08
CA SER A 200 3.05 -13.88 -2.89
C SER A 200 2.72 -12.52 -3.51
N ILE A 201 1.44 -12.12 -3.53
CA ILE A 201 0.99 -10.84 -4.09
C ILE A 201 0.53 -9.86 -3.00
N HIS A 202 0.54 -10.25 -1.72
CA HIS A 202 0.23 -9.33 -0.63
C HIS A 202 1.41 -8.38 -0.35
N PRO A 203 1.15 -7.20 0.24
CA PRO A 203 2.15 -6.15 0.37
C PRO A 203 3.38 -6.55 1.20
N ASP A 204 4.56 -6.24 0.69
CA ASP A 204 5.86 -6.52 1.33
C ASP A 204 6.80 -5.29 1.38
N TRP A 205 6.30 -4.11 1.00
CA TRP A 205 7.06 -2.85 0.98
C TRP A 205 7.29 -2.28 2.38
N GLY A 206 8.22 -1.31 2.49
CA GLY A 206 8.51 -0.54 3.69
C GLY A 206 9.74 -0.99 4.47
N LYS A 207 10.24 -2.22 4.22
CA LYS A 207 11.40 -2.77 4.93
C LYS A 207 12.68 -2.00 4.61
N ALA A 208 12.98 -1.80 3.33
CA ALA A 208 14.21 -1.11 2.91
C ALA A 208 14.18 0.37 3.36
N GLU A 209 13.01 1.00 3.31
CA GLU A 209 12.79 2.38 3.73
C GLU A 209 12.98 2.51 5.26
N THR A 210 12.48 1.53 6.02
CA THR A 210 12.72 1.44 7.48
C THR A 210 14.21 1.32 7.80
N GLU A 211 14.91 0.40 7.12
CA GLU A 211 16.35 0.18 7.32
C GLU A 211 17.16 1.43 7.00
N TRP A 212 16.85 2.09 5.88
CA TRP A 212 17.48 3.35 5.49
C TRP A 212 17.25 4.45 6.53
N MET A 213 16.00 4.68 6.95
CA MET A 213 15.68 5.71 7.95
C MET A 213 16.36 5.42 9.29
N LEU A 214 16.36 4.16 9.73
CA LEU A 214 17.01 3.76 10.97
C LEU A 214 18.51 4.04 10.94
N ALA A 215 19.17 3.81 9.80
CA ALA A 215 20.58 4.16 9.62
C ALA A 215 20.84 5.67 9.74
N GLN A 216 19.89 6.52 9.33
CA GLN A 216 19.99 7.97 9.50
C GLN A 216 19.86 8.43 10.95
N THR A 217 19.27 7.62 11.85
CA THR A 217 19.11 7.96 13.28
C THR A 217 20.34 7.71 14.15
N ASN A 218 21.34 7.00 13.60
CA ASN A 218 22.59 6.70 14.29
C ASN A 218 23.71 7.72 13.97
N GLN A 219 23.41 8.72 13.15
CA GLN A 219 24.28 9.84 12.80
C GLN A 219 23.86 11.07 13.61
#